data_AF-K2EBY2-F1
#
_entry.id   AF-K2EBY2-F1
#
_cell.length_a   1.000
_cell.length_b   1.000
_cell.length_c   1.000
_cell.angle_alpha   90.00
_cell.angle_beta   90.00
_cell.angle_gamma   90.00
#
_symmetry.space_group_name_H-M   'P 1'
#
loop_
_entity.id
_entity.type
_entity.pdbx_description
1 polymer ?
#
loop_
_entity_poly.entity_id
_entity_poly.type
_entity_poly.pdbx_seq_one_letter_code
_entity_poly.pdbx_strand_id
1 'polypeptide(L)'
;MYTFLKKNIIILSLGIFMLSSLFYLALIERKQQDPNYGKDWWALYFENPKSNSLDFTIENHSGVESFQWEVYLEKSKTYEGNSELPKGETKTIPVSATDLADKKVTVKVFSGEKTQEIYKIITN
;
A
#
# COMPACT_ATOMS: atom_id res chain seq x y z
N MET A 1 -20.00 8.32 -51.04
CA MET A 1 -19.77 8.54 -49.59
C MET A 1 -21.05 8.34 -48.77
N TYR A 2 -22.12 9.10 -49.03
CA TYR A 2 -23.39 9.02 -48.28
C TYR A 2 -24.07 7.64 -48.29
N THR A 3 -24.07 6.93 -49.42
CA THR A 3 -24.66 5.59 -49.56
C THR A 3 -23.89 4.50 -48.80
N PHE A 4 -22.56 4.64 -48.70
CA PHE A 4 -21.68 3.72 -47.95
C PHE A 4 -21.88 3.88 -46.44
N LEU A 5 -21.99 5.14 -45.97
CA LEU A 5 -22.31 5.48 -44.58
C LEU A 5 -23.64 4.88 -44.13
N LYS A 6 -24.71 4.98 -44.94
CA LYS A 6 -26.01 4.35 -44.63
C LYS A 6 -25.93 2.82 -44.54
N LYS A 7 -25.23 2.17 -45.48
CA LYS A 7 -25.11 0.71 -45.53
C LYS A 7 -24.33 0.15 -44.33
N ASN A 8 -23.31 0.86 -43.88
CA ASN A 8 -22.40 0.42 -42.82
C ASN A 8 -22.66 1.12 -41.48
N ILE A 9 -23.79 1.81 -41.32
CA ILE A 9 -24.06 2.64 -40.15
C ILE A 9 -24.04 1.84 -38.84
N ILE A 10 -24.53 0.59 -38.89
CA ILE A 10 -24.55 -0.32 -37.74
C ILE A 10 -23.09 -0.65 -37.34
N ILE A 11 -22.26 -1.04 -38.30
CA ILE A 11 -20.85 -1.40 -38.06
C ILE A 11 -20.05 -0.20 -37.55
N LEU A 12 -20.26 0.98 -38.15
CA LEU A 12 -19.62 2.22 -37.72
C LEU A 12 -20.05 2.62 -36.30
N SER A 13 -21.35 2.53 -36.00
CA SER A 13 -21.85 2.83 -34.65
C SER A 13 -21.27 1.88 -33.61
N LEU A 14 -21.20 0.58 -33.90
CA LEU A 14 -20.60 -0.41 -33.02
C LEU A 14 -19.10 -0.15 -32.78
N GLY A 15 -18.37 0.21 -33.84
CA GLY A 15 -16.96 0.59 -33.75
C GLY A 15 -16.76 1.82 -32.87
N ILE A 16 -17.60 2.85 -33.01
CA ILE A 16 -17.55 4.06 -32.16
C ILE A 16 -17.86 3.72 -30.71
N PHE A 17 -18.88 2.90 -30.45
CA PHE A 17 -19.21 2.47 -29.08
C PHE A 17 -18.09 1.66 -28.44
N MET A 18 -17.46 0.73 -29.17
CA MET A 18 -16.29 -0.01 -28.66
C MET A 18 -15.11 0.90 -28.38
N LEU A 19 -14.76 1.80 -29.30
CA LEU A 19 -13.65 2.73 -29.09
C LEU A 19 -13.91 3.64 -27.89
N SER A 20 -15.15 4.10 -27.72
CA SER A 20 -15.55 4.93 -26.59
C SER A 20 -15.48 4.17 -25.27
N SER A 21 -15.89 2.90 -25.23
CA SER A 21 -15.80 2.08 -24.01
C SER A 21 -14.34 1.78 -23.64
N LEU A 22 -13.49 1.48 -24.61
CA LEU A 22 -12.05 1.28 -24.39
C LEU A 22 -11.39 2.55 -23.86
N PHE A 23 -11.71 3.71 -24.45
CA PHE A 23 -11.17 4.99 -24.00
C PHE A 23 -11.62 5.33 -22.58
N TYR A 24 -12.92 5.12 -22.28
CA TYR A 24 -13.44 5.34 -20.94
C TYR A 24 -12.80 4.40 -19.91
N LEU A 25 -12.64 3.11 -20.25
CA LEU A 25 -11.99 2.14 -19.39
C LEU A 25 -10.54 2.53 -19.10
N ALA A 26 -9.77 2.92 -20.12
CA ALA A 26 -8.39 3.39 -19.94
C ALA A 26 -8.29 4.61 -19.01
N LEU A 27 -9.25 5.55 -19.09
CA LEU A 27 -9.29 6.71 -18.18
C LEU A 27 -9.58 6.31 -16.74
N ILE A 28 -10.52 5.39 -16.52
CA ILE A 28 -10.86 4.91 -15.18
C ILE A 28 -9.74 4.05 -14.60
N GLU A 29 -9.13 3.18 -15.40
CA GLU A 29 -8.01 2.33 -14.98
C GLU A 29 -6.83 3.19 -14.53
N ARG A 30 -6.48 4.24 -15.30
CA ARG A 30 -5.43 5.18 -14.92
C ARG A 30 -5.70 5.85 -13.56
N LYS A 31 -6.97 6.20 -13.29
CA LYS A 31 -7.37 6.76 -12.00
C LYS A 31 -7.32 5.73 -10.87
N GLN A 32 -7.71 4.49 -11.12
CA GLN A 32 -7.71 3.44 -10.10
C GLN A 32 -6.31 2.92 -9.75
N GLN A 33 -5.37 3.02 -10.70
CA GLN A 33 -3.95 2.71 -10.50
C GLN A 33 -3.21 3.74 -9.66
N ASP A 34 -3.73 4.97 -9.54
CA ASP A 34 -3.17 5.96 -8.62
C ASP A 34 -3.47 5.51 -7.16
N PRO A 35 -2.44 5.17 -6.37
CA PRO A 35 -2.61 4.73 -4.98
C PRO A 35 -3.26 5.80 -4.09
N ASN A 36 -3.17 7.09 -4.47
CA ASN A 36 -3.72 8.21 -3.73
C ASN A 36 -5.15 8.57 -4.13
N TYR A 37 -5.65 8.08 -5.27
CA TYR A 37 -6.93 8.53 -5.84
C TYR A 37 -8.13 7.96 -5.09
N GLY A 38 -8.74 8.79 -4.24
CA GLY A 38 -9.98 8.47 -3.53
C GLY A 38 -9.87 7.32 -2.52
N LYS A 39 -8.65 6.89 -2.17
CA LYS A 39 -8.39 5.82 -1.21
C LYS A 39 -7.73 6.39 0.04
N ASP A 40 -8.20 5.93 1.20
CA ASP A 40 -7.65 6.22 2.52
C ASP A 40 -7.07 4.93 3.09
N TRP A 41 -5.77 4.74 2.90
CA TRP A 41 -5.08 3.52 3.31
C TRP A 41 -3.66 3.82 3.75
N TRP A 42 -3.11 2.90 4.52
CA TRP A 42 -1.70 2.87 4.86
C TRP A 42 -1.30 1.41 4.98
N ALA A 43 -0.01 1.14 4.81
CA ALA A 43 0.54 -0.21 4.90
C ALA A 43 1.75 -0.25 5.82
N LEU A 44 1.93 -1.43 6.40
CA LEU A 44 3.05 -1.81 7.25
C LEU A 44 3.67 -3.08 6.70
N TYR A 45 4.98 -3.08 6.46
CA TYR A 45 5.71 -4.25 5.98
C TYR A 45 7.17 -4.22 6.44
N PHE A 46 7.82 -5.39 6.51
CA PHE A 46 9.27 -5.45 6.74
C PHE A 46 10.01 -5.02 5.48
N GLU A 47 11.07 -4.23 5.64
CA GLU A 47 11.90 -3.75 4.53
C GLU A 47 12.53 -4.92 3.76
N ASN A 48 13.02 -5.92 4.50
CA ASN A 48 13.46 -7.18 3.93
C ASN A 48 12.86 -8.35 4.72
N PRO A 49 11.78 -8.98 4.22
CA PRO A 49 11.10 -10.05 4.95
C PRO A 49 11.93 -11.34 5.03
N LYS A 50 12.96 -11.50 4.17
CA LYS A 50 13.83 -12.68 4.13
C LYS A 50 15.09 -12.53 4.98
N SER A 51 15.44 -11.32 5.39
CA SER A 51 16.60 -11.08 6.24
C SER A 51 16.22 -11.06 7.71
N ASN A 52 17.24 -11.11 8.57
CA ASN A 52 17.06 -10.95 10.01
C ASN A 52 16.96 -9.48 10.45
N SER A 53 17.03 -8.51 9.53
CA SER A 53 16.82 -7.09 9.86
C SER A 53 15.38 -6.85 10.32
N LEU A 54 15.18 -6.11 11.41
CA LEU A 54 13.84 -5.78 11.90
C LEU A 54 13.30 -4.47 11.33
N ASP A 55 14.04 -3.86 10.40
CA ASP A 55 13.61 -2.63 9.75
C ASP A 55 12.26 -2.84 9.09
N PHE A 56 11.35 -1.91 9.34
CA PHE A 56 10.01 -1.95 8.82
C PHE A 56 9.64 -0.60 8.23
N THR A 57 8.74 -0.64 7.26
CA THR A 57 8.34 0.52 6.49
C THR A 57 6.87 0.78 6.69
N ILE A 58 6.54 2.04 6.93
CA ILE A 58 5.17 2.56 6.97
C ILE A 58 4.97 3.38 5.69
N GLU A 59 3.95 3.04 4.92
CA GLU A 59 3.55 3.74 3.71
C GLU A 59 2.18 4.38 3.95
N ASN A 60 2.09 5.70 3.82
CA ASN A 60 0.88 6.44 4.14
C ASN A 60 0.23 7.02 2.89
N HIS A 61 -1.01 6.63 2.60
CA HIS A 61 -1.87 7.28 1.62
C HIS A 61 -3.16 7.83 2.27
N SER A 62 -3.21 7.82 3.60
CA SER A 62 -4.32 8.28 4.41
C SER A 62 -4.24 9.78 4.70
N GLY A 63 -5.31 10.34 5.26
CA GLY A 63 -5.30 11.71 5.78
C GLY A 63 -4.69 11.85 7.19
N VAL A 64 -4.33 10.74 7.85
CA VAL A 64 -3.73 10.75 9.18
C VAL A 64 -2.22 10.75 9.03
N GLU A 65 -1.57 11.73 9.67
CA GLU A 65 -0.12 11.92 9.51
C GLU A 65 0.68 11.37 10.70
N SER A 66 0.04 11.11 11.84
CA SER A 66 0.71 10.64 13.05
C SER A 66 0.60 9.12 13.20
N PHE A 67 1.76 8.47 13.34
CA PHE A 67 1.89 7.03 13.52
C PHE A 67 2.70 6.74 14.78
N GLN A 68 2.09 6.05 15.75
CA GLN A 68 2.80 5.46 16.88
C GLN A 68 3.14 4.02 16.55
N TRP A 69 4.34 3.57 16.88
CA TRP A 69 4.79 2.23 16.59
C TRP A 69 5.44 1.57 17.80
N GLU A 70 5.31 0.26 17.87
CA GLU A 70 5.82 -0.58 18.95
C GLU A 70 6.39 -1.88 18.37
N VAL A 71 7.57 -2.28 18.83
CA VAL A 71 8.22 -3.54 18.47
C VAL A 71 8.32 -4.42 19.70
N TYR A 72 7.81 -5.64 19.55
CA TYR A 72 7.80 -6.68 20.56
C TYR A 72 8.74 -7.80 20.14
N LEU A 73 9.67 -8.15 21.02
CA LEU A 73 10.42 -9.40 20.94
C LEU A 73 9.71 -10.41 21.85
N GLU A 74 9.20 -11.49 21.27
CA GLU A 74 8.28 -12.43 21.91
C GLU A 74 7.01 -11.73 22.43
N LYS A 75 6.97 -11.47 23.74
CA LYS A 75 5.86 -10.79 24.44
C LYS A 75 6.30 -9.50 25.13
N SER A 76 7.60 -9.19 25.09
CA SER A 76 8.15 -8.02 25.75
C SER A 76 8.22 -6.85 24.77
N LYS A 77 7.51 -5.77 25.09
CA LYS A 77 7.67 -4.50 24.37
C LYS A 77 9.11 -4.04 24.54
N THR A 78 9.84 -3.94 23.44
CA THR A 78 11.28 -3.68 23.46
C THR A 78 11.62 -2.32 22.86
N TYR A 79 10.90 -1.90 21.82
CA TYR A 79 11.10 -0.60 21.19
C TYR A 79 9.77 0.09 20.92
N GLU A 80 9.77 1.41 20.95
CA GLU A 80 8.62 2.23 20.59
C GLU A 80 9.07 3.58 20.05
N GLY A 81 8.16 4.24 19.34
CA GLY A 81 8.36 5.61 18.92
C GLY A 81 7.16 6.16 18.17
N ASN A 82 7.31 7.39 17.73
CA ASN A 82 6.33 8.08 16.91
C ASN A 82 6.97 8.49 15.59
N SER A 83 6.17 8.63 14.55
CA SER A 83 6.59 9.16 13.28
C SER A 83 5.48 9.93 12.62
N GLU A 84 5.82 11.13 12.17
CA GLU A 84 4.97 11.93 11.31
C GLU A 84 5.30 11.57 9.86
N LEU A 85 4.29 11.10 9.14
CA LEU A 85 4.34 10.74 7.72
C LEU A 85 3.17 11.45 7.01
N PRO A 86 3.43 12.52 6.25
CA PRO A 86 2.44 13.12 5.36
C PRO A 86 1.81 12.14 4.37
N LYS A 87 0.67 12.51 3.79
CA LYS A 87 0.00 11.71 2.76
C LYS A 87 0.88 11.54 1.52
N GLY A 88 1.03 10.30 1.07
CA GLY A 88 1.83 9.87 -0.06
C GLY A 88 3.28 9.52 0.31
N GLU A 89 3.67 9.66 1.57
CA GLU A 89 5.04 9.37 2.01
C GLU A 89 5.24 7.93 2.48
N THR A 90 6.48 7.49 2.38
CA THR A 90 6.96 6.19 2.85
C THR A 90 8.15 6.42 3.75
N LYS A 91 8.16 5.78 4.93
CA LYS A 91 9.26 5.91 5.89
C LYS A 91 9.66 4.55 6.43
N THR A 92 10.95 4.24 6.30
CA THR A 92 11.58 3.08 6.93
C THR A 92 12.06 3.45 8.33
N ILE A 93 11.68 2.64 9.32
CA ILE A 93 12.10 2.75 10.71
C ILE A 93 13.20 1.72 10.95
N PRO A 94 14.45 2.15 11.20
CA PRO A 94 15.54 1.23 11.50
C PRO A 94 15.37 0.67 12.91
N VAL A 95 15.49 -0.65 13.06
CA VAL A 95 15.38 -1.33 14.35
C VAL A 95 16.59 -2.23 14.56
N SER A 96 17.51 -1.75 15.39
CA SER A 96 18.69 -2.50 15.80
C SER A 96 18.41 -3.30 17.07
N ALA A 97 18.30 -4.61 16.92
CA ALA A 97 18.15 -5.53 18.04
C ALA A 97 19.26 -6.59 18.04
N THR A 98 19.72 -6.94 19.22
CA THR A 98 20.67 -8.04 19.45
C THR A 98 19.94 -9.27 19.97
N ASP A 99 20.56 -10.45 19.82
CA ASP A 99 20.01 -11.71 20.31
C ASP A 99 18.61 -12.03 19.74
N LEU A 100 18.53 -12.19 18.42
CA LEU A 100 17.26 -12.45 17.70
C LEU A 100 17.00 -13.93 17.40
N ALA A 101 17.95 -14.82 17.71
CA ALA A 101 17.86 -16.23 17.37
C ALA A 101 16.61 -16.86 17.99
N ASP A 102 15.82 -17.54 17.16
CA ASP A 102 14.60 -18.27 17.52
C ASP A 102 13.52 -17.41 18.20
N LYS A 103 13.51 -16.09 17.95
CA LYS A 103 12.51 -15.16 18.50
C LYS A 103 11.46 -14.77 17.47
N LYS A 104 10.21 -14.69 17.92
CA LYS A 104 9.13 -14.00 17.22
C LYS A 104 9.28 -12.50 17.41
N VAL A 105 9.29 -11.77 16.30
CA VAL A 105 9.22 -10.30 16.29
C VAL A 105 7.84 -9.88 15.83
N THR A 106 7.20 -8.99 16.59
CA THR A 106 5.91 -8.40 16.24
C THR A 106 6.04 -6.88 16.21
N VAL A 107 5.63 -6.26 15.11
CA VAL A 107 5.58 -4.80 14.97
C VAL A 107 4.12 -4.40 14.92
N LYS A 108 3.73 -3.47 15.80
CA LYS A 108 2.39 -2.87 15.82
C LYS A 108 2.50 -1.39 15.49
N VAL A 109 1.64 -0.91 14.61
CA VAL A 109 1.54 0.51 14.27
C VAL A 109 0.12 0.98 14.49
N PHE A 110 -0.03 2.13 15.13
CA PHE A 110 -1.27 2.78 15.48
C PHE A 110 -1.37 4.10 14.71
N SER A 111 -2.49 4.31 14.04
CA SER A 111 -2.80 5.51 13.26
C SER A 111 -4.25 5.92 13.52
N GLY A 112 -4.44 6.91 14.40
CA GLY A 112 -5.75 7.26 14.93
C GLY A 112 -6.42 6.06 15.62
N GLU A 113 -7.59 5.64 15.12
CA GLU A 113 -8.33 4.48 15.64
C GLU A 113 -7.95 3.16 14.96
N LYS A 114 -7.09 3.18 13.93
CA LYS A 114 -6.68 1.99 13.17
C LYS A 114 -5.36 1.44 13.70
N THR A 115 -5.25 0.12 13.74
CA THR A 115 -4.01 -0.58 14.09
C THR A 115 -3.69 -1.64 13.03
N GLN A 116 -2.43 -1.73 12.63
CA GLN A 116 -1.93 -2.86 11.84
C GLN A 116 -0.78 -3.54 12.58
N GLU A 117 -0.65 -4.84 12.35
CA GLU A 117 0.36 -5.68 12.96
C GLU A 117 1.00 -6.56 11.89
N ILE A 118 2.33 -6.64 11.91
CA ILE A 118 3.11 -7.60 11.15
C ILE A 118 3.98 -8.40 12.11
N TYR A 119 4.31 -9.63 11.74
CA TYR A 119 5.22 -10.46 12.52
C TYR A 119 6.12 -11.29 11.62
N LYS A 120 7.28 -11.67 12.15
CA LYS A 120 8.14 -12.69 11.56
C LYS A 120 8.84 -13.48 12.64
N ILE A 121 9.21 -14.71 12.30
CA ILE A 121 9.95 -15.61 13.18
C ILE A 121 11.37 -15.64 12.63
N ILE A 122 12.34 -15.24 13.46
CA ILE A 122 13.76 -15.32 13.10
C ILE A 122 14.20 -16.75 13.37
N THR A 123 14.54 -17.46 12.31
CA THR A 123 15.11 -18.83 12.39
C THR A 123 16.60 -18.72 12.11
N ASN A 124 17.42 -19.41 12.91
CA ASN A 124 18.87 -19.48 12.72
C ASN A 124 19.26 -20.36 11.52
#